data_AF-A0A182EVF4-F1
#
_entry.id   AF-A0A182EVF4-F1
#
_cell.length_a   1.000
_cell.length_b   1.000
_cell.length_c   1.000
_cell.angle_alpha   90.00
_cell.angle_beta   90.00
_cell.angle_gamma   90.00
#
_symmetry.space_group_name_H-M   'P 1'
#
loop_
_entity.id
_entity.type
_entity.pdbx_description
1 polymer ?
#
loop_
_entity_poly.entity_id
_entity_poly.type
_entity_poly.pdbx_seq_one_letter_code
_entity_poly.pdbx_strand_id
1 'polypeptide(L)'
;MKIKDEKGYEHIVYQYRTVSNVPRPESFRADIEVATKVGEKDRRKFFQDLASAAESGWTFSSRWFRDRKTLQTIETTNILPVDLNALICWNTNILKYFANIIGKEQKAEEFENKTLSACKALNAIFYNKTEKAWFDFNLRTKSHNVLFYPSAIVPLYTNCYEMLDYDKSAKVIDYMNRSRAFNYPSGIPTSLKETGQQWDFPNGWPPMQHIIIEGMRKSDNPDAQEMAFKLARKWILANYKIYETTKKMWEK
;
A
#
# COMPACT_ATOMS: atom_id res chain seq x y z
N MET A 1 -2.92 -5.71 15.90
CA MET A 1 -4.15 -5.49 16.71
C MET A 1 -5.24 -6.46 16.26
N LYS A 2 -6.27 -6.68 17.09
CA LYS A 2 -7.43 -7.51 16.75
C LYS A 2 -8.59 -6.63 16.28
N ILE A 3 -9.29 -7.03 15.23
CA ILE A 3 -10.48 -6.34 14.70
C ILE A 3 -11.56 -7.37 14.36
N LYS A 4 -12.84 -7.01 14.52
CA LYS A 4 -13.97 -7.84 14.09
C LYS A 4 -14.43 -7.42 12.70
N ASP A 5 -14.70 -8.41 11.84
CA ASP A 5 -15.37 -8.17 10.56
C ASP A 5 -16.89 -7.97 10.74
N GLU A 6 -17.60 -7.73 9.63
CA GLU A 6 -19.05 -7.53 9.60
C GLU A 6 -19.85 -8.73 10.14
N LYS A 7 -19.25 -9.93 10.15
CA LYS A 7 -19.84 -11.18 10.66
C LYS A 7 -19.45 -11.45 12.12
N GLY A 8 -18.63 -10.58 12.73
CA GLY A 8 -18.17 -10.70 14.10
C GLY A 8 -16.93 -11.58 14.31
N TYR A 9 -16.33 -12.12 13.24
CA TYR A 9 -15.09 -12.90 13.36
C TYR A 9 -13.90 -12.00 13.64
N GLU A 10 -13.03 -12.45 14.54
CA GLU A 10 -11.83 -11.71 14.93
C GLU A 10 -10.66 -12.01 13.99
N HIS A 11 -9.98 -10.95 13.55
CA HIS A 11 -8.82 -10.99 12.66
C HIS A 11 -7.65 -10.23 13.28
N ILE A 12 -6.44 -10.76 13.09
CA ILE A 12 -5.20 -10.05 13.45
C ILE A 12 -4.76 -9.21 12.25
N VAL A 13 -4.64 -7.91 12.45
CA VAL A 13 -4.23 -6.94 11.44
C VAL A 13 -3.13 -6.03 11.97
N TYR A 14 -2.36 -5.45 11.06
CA TYR A 14 -1.20 -4.62 11.35
C TYR A 14 -1.39 -3.21 10.85
N GLN A 15 -0.67 -2.28 11.44
CA GLN A 15 -0.73 -0.86 11.16
C GLN A 15 0.65 -0.24 11.37
N TYR A 16 1.02 0.74 10.55
CA TYR A 16 2.15 1.62 10.83
C TYR A 16 1.82 2.50 12.03
N ARG A 17 2.60 2.36 13.10
CA ARG A 17 2.37 3.00 14.39
C ARG A 17 3.67 3.07 15.15
N THR A 18 4.37 4.18 14.95
CA THR A 18 5.56 4.50 15.73
C THR A 18 5.18 4.92 17.15
N VAL A 19 6.11 4.75 18.09
CA VAL A 19 5.97 5.25 19.47
C VAL A 19 6.30 6.72 19.60
N SER A 20 7.04 7.29 18.64
CA SER A 20 7.41 8.71 18.64
C SER A 20 6.18 9.58 18.50
N ASN A 21 6.03 10.57 19.38
CA ASN A 21 4.94 11.54 19.38
C ASN A 21 5.47 12.98 19.48
N VAL A 22 6.71 13.17 19.03
CA VAL A 22 7.45 14.44 18.97
C VAL A 22 7.91 14.68 17.53
N PRO A 23 8.30 15.91 17.15
CA PRO A 23 8.79 16.20 15.81
C PRO A 23 9.95 15.27 15.43
N ARG A 24 9.98 14.84 14.17
CA ARG A 24 11.01 13.93 13.69
C ARG A 24 12.36 14.67 13.62
N PRO A 25 13.46 14.14 14.19
CA PRO A 25 14.73 14.87 14.25
C PRO A 25 15.25 15.32 12.88
N GLU A 26 15.12 14.49 11.85
CA GLU A 26 15.57 14.75 10.47
C GLU A 26 14.71 15.78 9.73
N SER A 27 13.50 16.05 10.23
CA SER A 27 12.53 16.98 9.64
C SER A 27 11.99 18.00 10.65
N PHE A 28 12.73 18.25 11.74
CA PHE A 28 12.22 18.94 12.95
C PHE A 28 11.53 20.26 12.63
N ARG A 29 12.20 21.12 11.87
CA ARG A 29 11.67 22.44 11.48
C ARG A 29 10.36 22.33 10.69
N ALA A 30 10.32 21.45 9.69
CA ALA A 30 9.14 21.27 8.84
C ALA A 30 7.94 20.74 9.66
N ASP A 31 8.18 19.78 10.54
CA ASP A 31 7.14 19.22 11.41
C ASP A 31 6.58 20.29 12.36
N ILE A 32 7.45 21.12 12.97
CA ILE A 32 7.04 22.24 13.83
C ILE A 32 6.25 23.29 13.04
N GLU A 33 6.71 23.68 11.85
CA GLU A 33 6.04 24.66 10.99
C GLU A 33 4.59 24.23 10.69
N VAL A 34 4.36 22.94 10.38
CA VAL A 34 2.98 22.43 10.15
C VAL A 34 2.18 22.36 11.45
N ALA A 35 2.80 21.97 12.56
CA ALA A 35 2.16 21.86 13.86
C ALA A 35 1.68 23.20 14.44
N THR A 36 2.18 24.34 13.94
CA THR A 36 1.61 25.67 14.26
C THR A 36 0.14 25.80 13.86
N LYS A 37 -0.28 25.07 12.81
CA LYS A 37 -1.66 25.04 12.29
C LYS A 37 -2.51 23.95 12.92
N VAL A 38 -1.97 23.20 13.89
CA VAL A 38 -2.65 22.13 14.61
C VAL A 38 -2.84 22.56 16.08
N GLY A 39 -4.02 22.28 16.63
CA GLY A 39 -4.34 22.60 18.02
C GLY A 39 -3.38 21.91 18.99
N GLU A 40 -2.95 22.61 20.04
CA GLU A 40 -1.88 22.15 20.95
C GLU A 40 -2.13 20.76 21.54
N LYS A 41 -3.39 20.48 21.92
CA LYS A 41 -3.84 19.18 22.45
C LYS A 41 -3.68 18.02 21.46
N ASP A 42 -3.71 18.31 20.16
CA ASP A 42 -3.68 17.31 19.09
C ASP A 42 -2.25 17.09 18.54
N ARG A 43 -1.28 17.95 18.92
CA ARG A 43 0.08 17.94 18.37
C ARG A 43 0.82 16.63 18.58
N ARG A 44 0.72 16.01 19.76
CA ARG A 44 1.38 14.71 20.02
C ARG A 44 0.87 13.63 19.09
N LYS A 45 -0.45 13.58 18.88
CA LYS A 45 -1.08 12.62 17.97
C LYS A 45 -0.66 12.89 16.52
N PHE A 46 -0.66 14.17 16.12
CA PHE A 46 -0.20 14.63 14.82
C PHE A 46 1.26 14.21 14.55
N PHE A 47 2.19 14.45 15.48
CA PHE A 47 3.58 14.01 15.34
C PHE A 47 3.71 12.49 15.22
N GLN A 48 2.91 11.73 15.97
CA GLN A 48 2.88 10.28 15.83
C GLN A 48 2.37 9.83 14.46
N ASP A 49 1.38 10.51 13.88
CA ASP A 49 0.91 10.21 12.53
C ASP A 49 1.95 10.58 11.46
N LEU A 50 2.70 11.67 11.64
CA LEU A 50 3.81 12.02 10.76
C LEU A 50 4.91 10.95 10.79
N ALA A 51 5.37 10.57 12.00
CA ALA A 51 6.38 9.53 12.17
C ALA A 51 5.90 8.16 11.66
N SER A 52 4.62 7.83 11.83
CA SER A 52 4.06 6.58 11.29
C SER A 52 3.90 6.61 9.77
N ALA A 53 3.71 7.78 9.15
CA ALA A 53 3.77 7.89 7.69
C ALA A 53 5.21 7.80 7.16
N ALA A 54 6.22 8.18 7.96
CA ALA A 54 7.62 7.87 7.68
C ALA A 54 7.91 6.38 7.74
N GLU A 55 7.41 5.69 8.77
CA GLU A 55 7.52 4.22 8.88
C GLU A 55 6.86 3.49 7.70
N SER A 56 5.78 4.04 7.13
CA SER A 56 5.11 3.43 5.97
C SER A 56 5.89 3.53 4.66
N GLY A 57 6.89 4.41 4.60
CA GLY A 57 7.61 4.78 3.38
C GLY A 57 6.88 5.81 2.50
N TRP A 58 5.64 6.21 2.84
CA TRP A 58 4.82 7.14 2.04
C TRP A 58 4.71 8.51 2.71
N THR A 59 5.83 9.25 2.77
CA THR A 59 5.96 10.56 3.44
C THR A 59 5.99 11.73 2.44
N PHE A 60 4.93 12.51 2.26
CA PHE A 60 3.54 12.22 2.66
C PHE A 60 2.67 11.94 1.43
N SER A 61 1.43 11.52 1.69
CA SER A 61 0.44 11.18 0.68
C SER A 61 -0.96 11.48 1.21
N SER A 62 -1.86 11.90 0.32
CA SER A 62 -3.30 12.01 0.54
C SER A 62 -3.94 10.73 1.03
N ARG A 63 -3.28 9.58 0.82
CA ARG A 63 -3.60 8.27 1.41
C ARG A 63 -3.81 8.35 2.92
N TRP A 64 -3.02 9.17 3.61
CA TRP A 64 -3.03 9.27 5.07
C TRP A 64 -3.89 10.41 5.61
N PHE A 65 -4.40 11.30 4.75
CA PHE A 65 -5.09 12.52 5.18
C PHE A 65 -6.59 12.27 5.29
N ARG A 66 -7.21 12.68 6.39
CA ARG A 66 -8.65 12.55 6.60
C ARG A 66 -9.47 13.19 5.48
N ASP A 67 -9.05 14.36 5.01
CA ASP A 67 -9.72 15.11 3.94
C ASP A 67 -9.16 14.81 2.53
N ARG A 68 -8.15 13.93 2.43
CA ARG A 68 -7.44 13.58 1.20
C ARG A 68 -6.74 14.76 0.51
N LYS A 69 -6.44 15.84 1.26
CA LYS A 69 -5.90 17.09 0.71
C LYS A 69 -4.80 17.68 1.58
N THR A 70 -5.03 17.81 2.89
CA THR A 70 -4.19 18.64 3.77
C THR A 70 -3.44 17.81 4.81
N LEU A 71 -2.14 18.07 4.92
CA LEU A 71 -1.23 17.36 5.83
C LEU A 71 -1.63 17.50 7.30
N GLN A 72 -2.24 18.62 7.70
CA GLN A 72 -2.71 18.86 9.07
C GLN A 72 -3.77 17.83 9.51
N THR A 73 -4.42 17.17 8.56
CA THR A 73 -5.46 16.17 8.82
C THR A 73 -4.95 14.73 8.73
N ILE A 74 -3.63 14.54 8.71
CA ILE A 74 -3.01 13.22 8.72
C ILE A 74 -3.51 12.38 9.89
N GLU A 75 -3.87 11.13 9.61
CA GLU A 75 -4.41 10.17 10.57
C GLU A 75 -3.87 8.75 10.33
N THR A 76 -2.58 8.63 10.03
CA THR A 76 -1.91 7.35 9.69
C THR A 76 -2.24 6.23 10.66
N THR A 77 -2.22 6.47 11.98
CA THR A 77 -2.52 5.44 12.98
C THR A 77 -4.02 5.18 13.16
N ASN A 78 -4.91 5.76 12.36
CA ASN A 78 -6.30 5.34 12.21
C ASN A 78 -6.52 4.46 10.97
N ILE A 79 -5.50 4.27 10.14
CA ILE A 79 -5.62 3.56 8.88
C ILE A 79 -4.97 2.19 9.04
N LEU A 80 -5.72 1.13 8.72
CA LEU A 80 -5.18 -0.20 8.51
C LEU A 80 -4.70 -0.26 7.05
N PRO A 81 -3.39 -0.37 6.79
CA PRO A 81 -2.87 -0.26 5.45
C PRO A 81 -2.81 -1.64 4.79
N VAL A 82 -3.41 -1.78 3.61
CA VAL A 82 -3.54 -3.07 2.90
C VAL A 82 -2.17 -3.64 2.52
N ASP A 83 -1.25 -2.77 2.11
CA ASP A 83 0.11 -3.14 1.69
C ASP A 83 0.91 -3.78 2.83
N LEU A 84 0.89 -3.19 4.03
CA LEU A 84 1.56 -3.78 5.20
C LEU A 84 1.02 -5.18 5.52
N ASN A 85 -0.29 -5.35 5.49
CA ASN A 85 -0.92 -6.62 5.83
C ASN A 85 -0.63 -7.69 4.77
N ALA A 86 -0.58 -7.31 3.50
CA ALA A 86 -0.16 -8.17 2.40
C ALA A 86 1.33 -8.56 2.49
N LEU A 87 2.21 -7.60 2.80
CA LEU A 87 3.64 -7.86 3.00
C LEU A 87 3.89 -8.78 4.20
N ILE A 88 3.15 -8.62 5.31
CA ILE A 88 3.28 -9.52 6.47
C ILE A 88 2.80 -10.93 6.13
N CYS A 89 1.71 -11.08 5.38
CA CYS A 89 1.30 -12.38 4.85
C CYS A 89 2.40 -13.01 3.97
N TRP A 90 3.06 -12.22 3.13
CA TRP A 90 4.15 -12.74 2.31
C TRP A 90 5.35 -13.16 3.15
N ASN A 91 5.69 -12.38 4.17
CA ASN A 91 6.76 -12.71 5.11
C ASN A 91 6.48 -14.03 5.84
N THR A 92 5.24 -14.32 6.24
CA THR A 92 4.92 -15.62 6.86
C THR A 92 5.09 -16.78 5.89
N ASN A 93 4.79 -16.59 4.60
CA ASN A 93 5.09 -17.59 3.56
C ASN A 93 6.59 -17.82 3.36
N ILE A 94 7.39 -16.75 3.38
CA ILE A 94 8.86 -16.87 3.29
C ILE A 94 9.41 -17.61 4.51
N LEU A 95 8.90 -17.31 5.71
CA LEU A 95 9.31 -17.98 6.95
C LEU A 95 8.90 -19.46 6.96
N LYS A 96 7.71 -19.80 6.47
CA LYS A 96 7.29 -21.20 6.23
C LYS A 96 8.28 -21.91 5.31
N TYR A 97 8.63 -21.30 4.18
CA TYR A 97 9.57 -21.86 3.21
C TYR A 97 10.94 -22.14 3.85
N PHE A 98 11.50 -21.18 4.59
CA PHE A 98 12.77 -21.38 5.29
C PHE A 98 12.67 -22.45 6.37
N ALA A 99 11.59 -22.48 7.15
CA ALA A 99 11.38 -23.50 8.17
C ALA A 99 11.38 -24.93 7.58
N ASN A 100 10.76 -25.11 6.41
CA ASN A 100 10.81 -26.38 5.68
C ASN A 100 12.23 -26.77 5.25
N ILE A 101 13.01 -25.81 4.70
CA ILE A 101 14.39 -26.07 4.27
C ILE A 101 15.27 -26.57 5.42
N ILE A 102 15.11 -26.00 6.62
CA ILE A 102 15.92 -26.36 7.79
C ILE A 102 15.31 -27.49 8.64
N GLY A 103 14.28 -28.18 8.13
CA GLY A 103 13.65 -29.32 8.81
C GLY A 103 12.90 -28.96 10.11
N LYS A 104 12.39 -27.71 10.24
CA LYS A 104 11.61 -27.25 11.40
C LYS A 104 10.11 -27.35 11.10
N GLU A 105 9.59 -28.57 11.01
CA GLU A 105 8.20 -28.86 10.62
C GLU A 105 7.15 -28.12 11.47
N GLN A 106 7.28 -28.14 12.81
CA GLN A 106 6.37 -27.42 13.70
C GLN A 106 6.33 -25.91 13.42
N LYS A 107 7.47 -25.31 13.05
CA LYS A 107 7.53 -23.89 12.68
C LYS A 107 6.93 -23.64 11.32
N ALA A 108 7.11 -24.54 10.37
CA ALA A 108 6.46 -24.44 9.07
C ALA A 108 4.93 -24.46 9.21
N GLU A 109 4.38 -25.36 10.04
CA GLU A 109 2.95 -25.42 10.34
C GLU A 109 2.46 -24.14 11.06
N GLU A 110 3.23 -23.61 12.02
CA GLU A 110 2.91 -22.34 12.68
C GLU A 110 2.80 -21.19 11.65
N PHE A 111 3.74 -21.10 10.71
CA PHE A 111 3.74 -20.07 9.68
C PHE A 111 2.67 -20.27 8.62
N GLU A 112 2.33 -21.53 8.27
CA GLU A 112 1.18 -21.87 7.43
C GLU A 112 -0.11 -21.30 8.02
N ASN A 113 -0.37 -21.57 9.30
CA ASN A 113 -1.54 -21.07 10.01
C ASN A 113 -1.59 -19.54 10.05
N LYS A 114 -0.43 -18.89 10.25
CA LYS A 114 -0.31 -17.42 10.20
C LYS A 114 -0.61 -16.86 8.81
N THR A 115 -0.10 -17.48 7.74
CA THR A 115 -0.44 -17.09 6.35
C THR A 115 -1.94 -17.22 6.12
N LEU A 116 -2.53 -18.37 6.45
CA LEU A 116 -3.96 -18.61 6.23
C LEU A 116 -4.83 -17.59 6.99
N SER A 117 -4.44 -17.25 8.22
CA SER A 117 -5.11 -16.20 9.00
C SER A 117 -4.97 -14.81 8.34
N ALA A 118 -3.79 -14.46 7.84
CA ALA A 118 -3.56 -13.19 7.17
C ALA A 118 -4.32 -13.08 5.83
N CYS A 119 -4.38 -14.16 5.03
CA CYS A 119 -5.21 -14.21 3.82
C CYS A 119 -6.70 -14.00 4.13
N LYS A 120 -7.21 -14.64 5.20
CA LYS A 120 -8.60 -14.44 5.65
C LYS A 120 -8.84 -12.98 6.06
N ALA A 121 -7.90 -12.37 6.79
CA ALA A 121 -7.99 -10.96 7.17
C ALA A 121 -7.98 -10.02 5.95
N LEU A 122 -7.12 -10.27 4.96
CA LEU A 122 -7.08 -9.52 3.70
C LEU A 122 -8.43 -9.58 2.95
N ASN A 123 -9.06 -10.76 2.92
CA ASN A 123 -10.35 -10.95 2.28
C ASN A 123 -11.52 -10.33 3.08
N ALA A 124 -11.48 -10.40 4.41
CA ALA A 124 -12.58 -9.96 5.26
C ALA A 124 -12.56 -8.46 5.57
N ILE A 125 -11.38 -7.86 5.72
CA ILE A 125 -11.22 -6.48 6.21
C ILE A 125 -10.85 -5.50 5.10
N PHE A 126 -10.09 -5.92 4.09
CA PHE A 126 -9.52 -5.00 3.09
C PHE A 126 -10.14 -5.14 1.71
N TYR A 127 -10.76 -6.27 1.39
CA TYR A 127 -11.38 -6.47 0.08
C TYR A 127 -12.76 -5.81 0.01
N ASN A 128 -12.91 -4.86 -0.90
CA ASN A 128 -14.19 -4.18 -1.13
C ASN A 128 -14.97 -4.92 -2.23
N LYS A 129 -16.13 -5.48 -1.86
CA LYS A 129 -16.98 -6.27 -2.77
C LYS A 129 -17.63 -5.44 -3.88
N THR A 130 -17.77 -4.12 -3.71
CA THR A 130 -18.34 -3.23 -4.73
C THR A 130 -17.29 -2.86 -5.75
N GLU A 131 -16.12 -2.39 -5.30
CA GLU A 131 -15.04 -1.95 -6.18
C GLU A 131 -14.19 -3.10 -6.73
N LYS A 132 -14.35 -4.30 -6.17
CA LYS A 132 -13.65 -5.54 -6.57
C LYS A 132 -12.12 -5.43 -6.50
N ALA A 133 -11.63 -4.70 -5.51
CA ALA A 133 -10.20 -4.53 -5.22
C ALA A 133 -9.98 -4.41 -3.71
N TRP A 134 -8.70 -4.42 -3.30
CA TRP A 134 -8.34 -4.22 -1.89
C TRP A 134 -8.02 -2.76 -1.58
N PHE A 135 -8.35 -2.34 -0.37
CA PHE A 135 -8.19 -0.96 0.06
C PHE A 135 -7.79 -0.89 1.52
N ASP A 136 -7.15 0.22 1.88
CA ASP A 136 -6.95 0.55 3.29
C ASP A 136 -8.31 0.69 4.00
N PHE A 137 -8.38 0.22 5.24
CA PHE A 137 -9.56 0.32 6.09
C PHE A 137 -9.36 1.37 7.18
N ASN A 138 -10.24 2.36 7.26
CA ASN A 138 -10.14 3.42 8.25
C ASN A 138 -10.93 3.05 9.53
N LEU A 139 -10.24 2.99 10.66
CA LEU A 139 -10.79 2.60 11.95
C LEU A 139 -11.80 3.61 12.52
N ARG A 140 -11.70 4.89 12.15
CA ARG A 140 -12.59 5.96 12.60
C ARG A 140 -13.88 5.98 11.80
N THR A 141 -13.82 5.89 10.47
CA THR A 141 -15.01 5.91 9.61
C THR A 141 -15.63 4.53 9.40
N LYS A 142 -14.91 3.46 9.77
CA LYS A 142 -15.29 2.06 9.52
C LYS A 142 -15.56 1.79 8.04
N SER A 143 -14.73 2.37 7.17
CA SER A 143 -14.92 2.29 5.72
C SER A 143 -13.60 2.23 4.95
N HIS A 144 -13.69 1.72 3.72
CA HIS A 144 -12.58 1.68 2.76
C HIS A 144 -12.32 3.06 2.14
N ASN A 145 -11.05 3.38 1.92
CA ASN A 145 -10.66 4.46 1.01
C ASN A 145 -10.54 3.91 -0.41
N VAL A 146 -11.57 4.10 -1.23
CA VAL A 146 -11.66 3.51 -2.59
C VAL A 146 -10.93 4.30 -3.69
N LEU A 147 -10.25 5.38 -3.33
CA LEU A 147 -9.38 6.12 -4.25
C LEU A 147 -8.20 5.26 -4.68
N PHE A 148 -7.70 5.52 -5.89
CA PHE A 148 -6.57 4.77 -6.43
C PHE A 148 -5.26 5.09 -5.71
N TYR A 149 -4.64 4.04 -5.18
CA TYR A 149 -3.25 3.97 -4.77
C TYR A 149 -2.68 2.60 -5.18
N PRO A 150 -1.41 2.52 -5.61
CA PRO A 150 -0.71 1.26 -5.88
C PRO A 150 -0.80 0.20 -4.76
N SER A 151 -1.02 0.61 -3.51
CA SER A 151 -1.21 -0.32 -2.37
C SER A 151 -2.33 -1.34 -2.61
N ALA A 152 -3.38 -0.97 -3.36
CA ALA A 152 -4.49 -1.85 -3.71
C ALA A 152 -4.06 -3.10 -4.53
N ILE A 153 -2.88 -3.06 -5.16
CA ILE A 153 -2.33 -4.13 -6.00
C ILE A 153 -1.36 -5.02 -5.21
N VAL A 154 -0.91 -4.60 -4.02
CA VAL A 154 0.09 -5.35 -3.23
C VAL A 154 -0.36 -6.77 -2.87
N PRO A 155 -1.65 -7.06 -2.57
CA PRO A 155 -2.12 -8.44 -2.41
C PRO A 155 -1.86 -9.33 -3.64
N LEU A 156 -1.97 -8.77 -4.85
CA LEU A 156 -1.64 -9.48 -6.09
C LEU A 156 -0.13 -9.73 -6.22
N TYR A 157 0.71 -8.74 -5.88
CA TYR A 157 2.17 -8.89 -5.87
C TYR A 157 2.68 -9.99 -4.92
N THR A 158 2.01 -10.13 -3.79
CA THR A 158 2.38 -11.05 -2.70
C THR A 158 1.73 -12.44 -2.82
N ASN A 159 0.81 -12.63 -3.78
CA ASN A 159 -0.05 -13.82 -3.88
C ASN A 159 -0.77 -14.17 -2.55
N CYS A 160 -1.08 -13.14 -1.75
CA CYS A 160 -1.72 -13.27 -0.45
C CYS A 160 -3.22 -13.02 -0.56
N TYR A 161 -3.89 -13.87 -1.33
CA TYR A 161 -5.34 -13.90 -1.49
C TYR A 161 -5.81 -15.34 -1.71
N GLU A 162 -7.10 -15.59 -1.50
CA GLU A 162 -7.68 -16.91 -1.78
C GLU A 162 -7.48 -17.28 -3.26
N MET A 163 -6.60 -18.25 -3.53
CA MET A 163 -6.18 -18.65 -4.88
C MET A 163 -7.29 -19.24 -5.74
N LEU A 164 -8.42 -19.64 -5.15
CA LEU A 164 -9.58 -20.16 -5.89
C LEU A 164 -10.39 -19.07 -6.61
N ASP A 165 -10.14 -17.77 -6.33
CA ASP A 165 -10.78 -16.65 -7.02
C ASP A 165 -9.83 -16.10 -8.08
N TYR A 166 -9.62 -16.88 -9.13
CA TYR A 166 -8.80 -16.54 -10.30
C TYR A 166 -9.22 -15.21 -10.95
N ASP A 167 -10.47 -14.79 -10.75
CA ASP A 167 -10.99 -13.54 -11.26
C ASP A 167 -10.47 -12.29 -10.51
N LYS A 168 -9.84 -12.42 -9.32
CA LYS A 168 -9.38 -11.24 -8.56
C LYS A 168 -8.34 -10.42 -9.33
N SER A 169 -7.48 -11.06 -10.11
CA SER A 169 -6.51 -10.38 -10.97
C SER A 169 -7.24 -9.54 -12.03
N ALA A 170 -8.22 -10.12 -12.74
CA ALA A 170 -9.04 -9.44 -13.72
C ALA A 170 -9.82 -8.25 -13.13
N LYS A 171 -10.43 -8.47 -11.96
CA LYS A 171 -11.21 -7.47 -11.22
C LYS A 171 -10.37 -6.27 -10.80
N VAL A 172 -9.14 -6.50 -10.33
CA VAL A 172 -8.22 -5.41 -9.96
C VAL A 172 -7.77 -4.63 -11.21
N ILE A 173 -7.54 -5.28 -12.34
CA ILE A 173 -7.20 -4.60 -13.60
C ILE A 173 -8.36 -3.74 -14.09
N ASP A 174 -9.59 -4.26 -14.03
CA ASP A 174 -10.79 -3.47 -14.32
C ASP A 174 -10.89 -2.24 -13.42
N TYR A 175 -10.68 -2.41 -12.11
CA TYR A 175 -10.62 -1.28 -11.18
C TYR A 175 -9.55 -0.25 -11.58
N MET A 176 -8.35 -0.69 -11.92
CA MET A 176 -7.28 0.20 -12.36
C MET A 176 -7.64 0.94 -13.65
N ASN A 177 -8.29 0.26 -14.60
CA ASN A 177 -8.76 0.86 -15.84
C ASN A 177 -9.85 1.91 -15.58
N ARG A 178 -10.87 1.57 -14.77
CA ARG A 178 -11.94 2.50 -14.35
C ARG A 178 -11.39 3.72 -13.62
N SER A 179 -10.37 3.52 -12.78
CA SER A 179 -9.68 4.60 -12.09
C SER A 179 -8.82 5.47 -13.00
N ARG A 180 -8.57 5.05 -14.25
CA ARG A 180 -7.69 5.71 -15.24
C ARG A 180 -6.20 5.67 -14.87
N ALA A 181 -5.79 4.76 -13.99
CA ALA A 181 -4.39 4.61 -13.56
C ALA A 181 -3.43 4.30 -14.73
N PHE A 182 -3.91 3.68 -15.81
CA PHE A 182 -3.10 3.31 -16.98
C PHE A 182 -2.89 4.45 -18.00
N ASN A 183 -3.61 5.56 -17.85
CA ASN A 183 -3.68 6.62 -18.88
C ASN A 183 -2.44 7.52 -18.93
N TYR A 184 -1.46 7.30 -18.05
CA TYR A 184 -0.29 8.14 -17.94
C TYR A 184 0.86 7.64 -18.83
N PRO A 185 1.63 8.56 -19.45
CA PRO A 185 2.60 8.21 -20.48
C PRO A 185 3.88 7.59 -19.94
N SER A 186 4.22 7.83 -18.67
CA SER A 186 5.52 7.52 -18.09
C SER A 186 5.45 6.56 -16.90
N GLY A 187 4.45 5.69 -16.86
CA GLY A 187 4.18 4.78 -15.73
C GLY A 187 2.88 5.15 -15.01
N ILE A 188 2.70 4.62 -13.81
CA ILE A 188 1.48 4.81 -13.02
C ILE A 188 1.78 5.77 -11.86
N PRO A 189 1.03 6.88 -11.71
CA PRO A 189 1.26 7.80 -10.60
C PRO A 189 0.88 7.14 -9.26
N THR A 190 1.46 7.66 -8.19
CA THR A 190 1.32 7.10 -6.83
C THR A 190 -0.06 7.35 -6.22
N SER A 191 -0.76 8.37 -6.72
CA SER A 191 -2.19 8.58 -6.56
C SER A 191 -2.70 9.37 -7.76
N LEU A 192 -4.00 9.67 -7.78
CA LEU A 192 -4.62 10.57 -8.76
C LEU A 192 -5.00 11.93 -8.14
N LYS A 193 -4.43 12.26 -6.97
CA LYS A 193 -4.71 13.50 -6.23
C LYS A 193 -3.54 14.46 -6.35
N GLU A 194 -3.82 15.69 -6.76
CA GLU A 194 -2.81 16.76 -6.81
C GLU A 194 -2.79 17.49 -5.47
N THR A 195 -1.90 17.07 -4.57
CA THR A 195 -1.78 17.66 -3.22
C THR A 195 -0.49 18.44 -3.01
N GLY A 196 0.45 18.35 -3.95
CA GLY A 196 1.82 18.82 -3.80
C GLY A 196 2.70 17.91 -2.92
N GLN A 197 2.16 16.80 -2.41
CA GLN A 197 2.94 15.82 -1.66
C GLN A 197 3.74 14.89 -2.59
N GLN A 198 4.84 14.33 -2.07
CA GLN A 198 5.74 13.52 -2.90
C GLN A 198 5.15 12.16 -3.31
N TRP A 199 4.30 11.56 -2.49
CA TRP A 199 3.65 10.26 -2.76
C TRP A 199 2.21 10.44 -3.25
N ASP A 200 2.02 11.39 -4.17
CA ASP A 200 0.76 11.74 -4.82
C ASP A 200 1.03 12.16 -6.28
N PHE A 201 -0.03 12.38 -7.07
CA PHE A 201 0.10 12.91 -8.43
C PHE A 201 0.88 14.24 -8.43
N PRO A 202 1.83 14.45 -9.36
CA PRO A 202 2.12 13.65 -10.56
C PRO A 202 3.19 12.56 -10.42
N ASN A 203 3.71 12.32 -9.21
CA ASN A 203 4.91 11.51 -9.04
C ASN A 203 4.65 10.00 -9.19
N GLY A 204 5.54 9.31 -9.90
CA GLY A 204 5.56 7.85 -10.02
C GLY A 204 6.82 7.28 -9.38
N TRP A 205 6.69 6.39 -8.40
CA TRP A 205 7.85 5.85 -7.71
C TRP A 205 8.28 4.48 -8.26
N PRO A 206 9.58 4.23 -8.51
CA PRO A 206 10.09 2.93 -8.96
C PRO A 206 9.54 1.70 -8.19
N PRO A 207 9.51 1.69 -6.84
CA PRO A 207 8.96 0.54 -6.10
C PRO A 207 7.48 0.30 -6.40
N MET A 208 6.69 1.35 -6.62
CA MET A 208 5.27 1.22 -6.95
C MET A 208 5.07 0.66 -8.35
N GLN A 209 5.91 1.07 -9.31
CA GLN A 209 5.89 0.46 -10.65
C GLN A 209 6.19 -1.02 -10.56
N HIS A 210 7.25 -1.38 -9.84
CA HIS A 210 7.68 -2.77 -9.71
C HIS A 210 6.58 -3.64 -9.07
N ILE A 211 5.97 -3.20 -7.97
CA ILE A 211 4.86 -3.92 -7.32
C ILE A 211 3.71 -4.17 -8.28
N ILE A 212 3.29 -3.16 -9.03
CA ILE A 212 2.17 -3.29 -9.97
C ILE A 212 2.52 -4.26 -11.09
N ILE A 213 3.68 -4.05 -11.73
CA ILE A 213 4.16 -4.86 -12.85
C ILE A 213 4.30 -6.32 -12.43
N GLU A 214 4.99 -6.59 -11.32
CA GLU A 214 5.20 -7.96 -10.85
C GLU A 214 3.93 -8.61 -10.34
N GLY A 215 3.02 -7.86 -9.71
CA GLY A 215 1.71 -8.38 -9.33
C GLY A 215 0.93 -8.86 -10.55
N MET A 216 0.86 -8.04 -11.60
CA MET A 216 0.19 -8.43 -12.84
C MET A 216 0.90 -9.59 -13.53
N ARG A 217 2.25 -9.57 -13.59
CA ARG A 217 3.05 -10.63 -14.23
C ARG A 217 2.91 -11.99 -13.53
N LYS A 218 2.82 -12.00 -12.20
CA LYS A 218 2.67 -13.23 -11.39
C LYS A 218 1.24 -13.75 -11.36
N SER A 219 0.27 -12.98 -11.82
CA SER A 219 -1.12 -13.42 -11.86
C SER A 219 -1.36 -14.43 -12.98
N ASP A 220 -2.38 -15.28 -12.82
CA ASP A 220 -2.78 -16.29 -13.81
C ASP A 220 -3.63 -15.72 -14.96
N ASN A 221 -3.64 -14.40 -15.14
CA ASN A 221 -4.45 -13.72 -16.17
C ASN A 221 -3.56 -13.26 -17.34
N PRO A 222 -3.75 -13.79 -18.56
CA PRO A 222 -2.95 -13.42 -19.73
C PRO A 222 -2.99 -11.92 -20.07
N ASP A 223 -4.16 -11.27 -19.96
CA ASP A 223 -4.31 -9.83 -20.22
C ASP A 223 -3.53 -9.01 -19.18
N ALA A 224 -3.50 -9.48 -17.93
CA ALA A 224 -2.68 -8.90 -16.87
C ALA A 224 -1.19 -8.98 -17.21
N GLN A 225 -0.73 -10.16 -17.62
CA GLN A 225 0.66 -10.40 -17.98
C GLN A 225 1.10 -9.55 -19.18
N GLU A 226 0.24 -9.41 -20.20
CA GLU A 226 0.49 -8.52 -21.33
C GLU A 226 0.54 -7.04 -20.88
N MET A 227 -0.38 -6.62 -20.03
CA MET A 227 -0.38 -5.27 -19.45
C MET A 227 0.89 -5.02 -18.63
N ALA A 228 1.35 -5.99 -17.84
CA ALA A 228 2.59 -5.90 -17.08
C ALA A 228 3.78 -5.61 -17.98
N PHE A 229 3.90 -6.33 -19.11
CA PHE A 229 4.96 -6.10 -20.09
C PHE A 229 4.87 -4.69 -20.71
N LYS A 230 3.66 -4.25 -21.11
CA LYS A 230 3.43 -2.89 -21.64
C LYS A 230 3.84 -1.82 -20.64
N LEU A 231 3.51 -1.99 -19.35
CA LEU A 231 3.86 -1.06 -18.28
C LEU A 231 5.36 -1.05 -17.99
N ALA A 232 6.01 -2.22 -17.95
CA ALA A 232 7.46 -2.32 -17.77
C ALA A 232 8.21 -1.59 -18.89
N ARG A 233 7.83 -1.86 -20.15
CA ARG A 233 8.41 -1.18 -21.31
C ARG A 233 8.17 0.33 -21.25
N LYS A 234 6.96 0.76 -20.90
CA LYS A 234 6.60 2.18 -20.74
C LYS A 234 7.50 2.87 -19.70
N TRP A 235 7.64 2.28 -18.51
CA TRP A 235 8.46 2.82 -17.43
C TRP A 235 9.95 2.91 -17.80
N ILE A 236 10.51 1.83 -18.36
CA ILE A 236 11.92 1.76 -18.75
C ILE A 236 12.23 2.78 -19.84
N LEU A 237 11.42 2.86 -20.89
CA LEU A 237 11.64 3.82 -21.99
C LEU A 237 11.52 5.27 -21.52
N ALA A 238 10.57 5.57 -20.62
CA ALA A 238 10.44 6.91 -20.04
C ALA A 238 11.70 7.31 -19.26
N ASN A 239 12.19 6.44 -18.38
CA ASN A 239 13.41 6.68 -17.61
C ASN A 239 14.64 6.78 -18.50
N TYR A 240 14.76 5.89 -19.50
CA TYR A 240 15.85 5.90 -20.46
C TYR A 240 15.92 7.21 -21.24
N LYS A 241 14.78 7.74 -21.73
CA LYS A 241 14.72 9.03 -22.44
C LYS A 241 15.22 10.20 -21.57
N ILE A 242 14.86 10.22 -20.29
CA ILE A 242 15.33 11.24 -19.35
C ILE A 242 16.83 11.06 -19.05
N TYR A 243 17.28 9.83 -18.87
CA TYR A 243 18.69 9.52 -18.69
C TYR A 243 19.52 9.91 -19.91
N GLU A 244 19.08 9.65 -21.13
CA GLU A 244 19.79 10.04 -22.35
C GLU A 244 20.02 11.55 -22.44
N THR A 245 19.05 12.33 -21.95
CA THR A 245 19.09 13.79 -21.97
C THR A 245 19.90 14.38 -20.82
N THR A 246 19.73 13.84 -19.60
CA THR A 246 20.27 14.43 -18.36
C THR A 246 21.52 13.73 -17.83
N LYS A 247 21.80 12.51 -18.31
CA LYS A 247 22.81 11.56 -17.80
C LYS A 247 22.66 11.23 -16.32
N LYS A 248 21.43 11.33 -15.79
CA LYS A 248 21.08 11.07 -14.39
C LYS A 248 19.81 10.23 -14.28
N MET A 249 19.71 9.49 -13.19
CA MET A 249 18.47 8.85 -12.74
C MET A 249 17.86 9.70 -11.62
N TRP A 250 16.54 9.77 -11.58
CA TRP A 250 15.79 10.56 -10.61
C TRP A 250 15.09 9.64 -9.61
N GLU A 251 14.77 10.21 -8.44
CA GLU A 251 14.11 9.49 -7.35
C GLU A 251 12.69 9.00 -7.73
N LYS A 252 11.95 9.81 -8.50
CA LYS A 252 10.56 9.63 -8.92
C LYS A 252 10.25 10.41 -10.20
#